data_AF-A0A317NKM2-F1
#
_entry.id   AF-A0A317NKM2-F1
#
_cell.length_a   1.000
_cell.length_b   1.000
_cell.length_c   1.000
_cell.angle_alpha   90.00
_cell.angle_beta   90.00
_cell.angle_gamma   90.00
#
_symmetry.space_group_name_H-M   'P 1'
#
loop_
_entity.id
_entity.type
_entity.pdbx_description
1 polymer ?
#
loop_
_entity_poly.entity_id
_entity_poly.type
_entity_poly.pdbx_seq_one_letter_code
_entity_poly.pdbx_strand_id
1 'polypeptide(L)'
;MIDREGVEQGPDQVIDIASWDIHQEYEVFPVGARDKSLLVCPNPAPFDFCLPGHNYLFKEAIKSANDPGKPRHPDQYWAELIAFRIGRLMGLTLPPVFVAIDSERNEPGTLNEWFMGYPGSGDERYFPGGDYMQRRIPGYDREKGKQHNLATIIEISRILERGKWLTHDWRRYWGLCLCFDALIGNTDRHQENWGLIWSEEGPLARFAPYFDNGTSLGHELLPEKMQRMMRDPNELAGYLRRGQHQMRWARDDSRRLPLIEGVVAYCRHFPHIRPILIERLQRWCEDDLEAMLYRLTQFDLPHPLTAQRAEFIAFLTLTRRARLLEALEN
;
A
#
# COMPACT_ATOMS: atom_id res chain seq x y z
N MET A 1 -0.31 12.81 -12.26
CA MET A 1 0.26 12.26 -11.00
C MET A 1 -0.49 12.93 -9.86
N ILE A 2 -0.62 12.27 -8.72
CA ILE A 2 -1.29 12.86 -7.54
C ILE A 2 -0.40 13.98 -6.99
N ASP A 3 -0.78 15.23 -7.25
CA ASP A 3 -0.05 16.41 -6.76
C ASP A 3 -0.56 16.79 -5.37
N ARG A 4 -0.09 16.04 -4.39
CA ARG A 4 -0.47 16.16 -2.97
C ARG A 4 0.77 16.15 -2.09
N GLU A 5 1.82 16.83 -2.56
CA GLU A 5 3.05 16.95 -1.77
C GLU A 5 2.86 17.83 -0.54
N GLY A 6 3.53 17.51 0.58
CA GLY A 6 3.45 18.28 1.82
C GLY A 6 2.19 18.07 2.66
N VAL A 7 1.28 17.17 2.28
CA VAL A 7 0.09 16.86 3.06
C VAL A 7 0.44 16.09 4.34
N GLU A 8 0.26 16.76 5.48
CA GLU A 8 0.44 16.20 6.83
C GLU A 8 -0.81 16.44 7.68
N GLN A 9 -1.07 15.51 8.59
CA GLN A 9 -2.16 15.55 9.55
C GLN A 9 -1.55 15.52 10.95
N GLY A 10 -1.89 16.51 11.76
CA GLY A 10 -1.50 16.57 13.17
C GLY A 10 -2.32 15.62 14.05
N PRO A 11 -1.81 15.21 15.22
CA PRO A 11 -2.53 14.37 16.18
C PRO A 11 -3.87 14.94 16.68
N ASP A 12 -4.00 16.27 16.66
CA ASP A 12 -5.20 17.04 17.03
C ASP A 12 -6.19 17.21 15.85
N GLN A 13 -5.86 16.70 14.67
CA GLN A 13 -6.62 16.89 13.43
C GLN A 13 -7.28 15.58 12.97
N VAL A 14 -7.87 14.82 13.89
CA VAL A 14 -8.61 13.59 13.54
C VAL A 14 -9.86 13.95 12.76
N ILE A 15 -10.06 13.31 11.62
CA ILE A 15 -11.26 13.51 10.79
C ILE A 15 -12.41 12.71 11.39
N ASP A 16 -13.48 13.41 11.79
CA ASP A 16 -14.76 12.77 12.08
C ASP A 16 -15.56 12.64 10.78
N ILE A 17 -15.91 11.40 10.42
CA ILE A 17 -16.63 11.05 9.19
C ILE A 17 -18.13 10.81 9.41
N ALA A 18 -18.63 10.90 10.64
CA ALA A 18 -20.02 10.56 10.97
C ALA A 18 -21.06 11.30 10.10
N SER A 19 -20.77 12.54 9.72
CA SER A 19 -21.65 13.39 8.90
C SER A 19 -21.34 13.36 7.40
N TRP A 20 -20.40 12.54 6.94
CA TRP A 20 -20.01 12.51 5.53
C TRP A 20 -20.98 11.69 4.71
N ASP A 21 -21.36 12.20 3.54
CA ASP A 21 -22.28 11.52 2.64
C ASP A 21 -21.64 10.27 2.03
N ILE A 22 -22.40 9.18 1.98
CA ILE A 22 -21.99 7.96 1.27
C ILE A 22 -22.17 8.18 -0.23
N HIS A 23 -21.12 7.97 -1.00
CA HIS A 23 -21.16 8.03 -2.46
C HIS A 23 -21.98 6.84 -3.00
N GLN A 24 -23.18 7.09 -3.54
CA GLN A 24 -24.17 6.06 -3.89
C GLN A 24 -24.06 5.43 -5.29
N GLU A 25 -22.97 5.63 -6.03
CA GLU A 25 -22.83 4.97 -7.34
C GLU A 25 -22.01 3.69 -7.27
N TYR A 26 -22.48 2.67 -7.98
CA TYR A 26 -21.94 1.31 -8.13
C TYR A 26 -20.53 1.30 -8.77
N GLU A 27 -19.54 1.94 -8.15
CA GLU A 27 -18.16 1.72 -8.51
C GLU A 27 -17.73 0.33 -8.04
N VAL A 28 -17.19 -0.46 -8.98
CA VAL A 28 -16.69 -1.81 -8.71
C VAL A 28 -15.48 -1.70 -7.77
N PHE A 29 -15.70 -1.95 -6.47
CA PHE A 29 -14.67 -1.90 -5.45
C PHE A 29 -13.53 -2.91 -5.73
N PRO A 30 -12.28 -2.60 -5.33
CA PRO A 30 -11.29 -3.64 -5.11
C PRO A 30 -11.79 -4.54 -3.97
N VAL A 31 -12.05 -5.81 -4.29
CA VAL A 31 -12.51 -6.83 -3.35
C VAL A 31 -11.47 -6.97 -2.23
N GLY A 32 -11.88 -6.75 -0.98
CA GLY A 32 -11.02 -6.87 0.20
C GLY A 32 -11.83 -7.28 1.43
N ALA A 33 -11.16 -7.74 2.49
CA ALA A 33 -11.78 -8.36 3.66
C ALA A 33 -12.34 -7.38 4.72
N ARG A 34 -12.32 -6.07 4.46
CA ARG A 34 -12.78 -5.03 5.40
C ARG A 34 -14.06 -4.38 4.90
N ASP A 35 -14.91 -3.96 5.83
CA ASP A 35 -15.98 -3.01 5.54
C ASP A 35 -15.35 -1.70 5.06
N LYS A 36 -15.85 -1.21 3.93
CA LYS A 36 -15.29 -0.08 3.19
C LYS A 36 -16.45 0.80 2.74
N SER A 37 -16.37 2.09 3.05
CA SER A 37 -17.35 3.09 2.62
C SER A 37 -16.65 4.14 1.78
N LEU A 38 -17.17 4.39 0.57
CA LEU A 38 -16.74 5.53 -0.23
C LEU A 38 -17.57 6.74 0.22
N LEU A 39 -16.89 7.75 0.73
CA LEU A 39 -17.48 8.93 1.33
C LEU A 39 -17.09 10.16 0.52
N VAL A 40 -17.98 11.15 0.49
CA VAL A 40 -17.72 12.46 -0.13
C VAL A 40 -17.29 13.44 0.94
N CYS A 41 -16.14 14.08 0.76
CA CYS A 41 -15.68 15.12 1.67
C CYS A 41 -16.64 16.33 1.62
N PRO A 42 -17.10 16.85 2.77
CA PRO A 42 -18.03 17.97 2.79
C PRO A 42 -17.39 19.25 2.22
N ASN A 43 -18.24 20.20 1.84
CA ASN A 43 -17.83 21.52 1.39
C ASN A 43 -18.52 22.59 2.26
N PRO A 44 -17.79 23.34 3.12
CA PRO A 44 -16.32 23.34 3.24
C PRO A 44 -15.76 22.06 3.87
N ALA A 45 -14.53 21.70 3.50
CA ALA A 45 -13.82 20.56 4.09
C ALA A 45 -13.45 20.85 5.56
N PRO A 46 -13.38 19.82 6.43
CA PRO A 46 -13.10 20.03 7.86
C PRO A 46 -11.65 20.44 8.14
N PHE A 47 -10.72 20.13 7.23
CA PHE A 47 -9.32 20.49 7.32
C PHE A 47 -8.77 20.86 5.94
N ASP A 48 -7.79 21.77 5.90
CA ASP A 48 -7.17 22.27 4.66
C ASP A 48 -6.45 21.18 3.85
N PHE A 49 -6.04 20.10 4.52
CA PHE A 49 -5.47 18.95 3.85
C PHE A 49 -6.51 18.02 3.24
N CYS A 50 -7.81 18.25 3.41
CA CYS A 50 -8.88 17.51 2.73
C CYS A 50 -9.34 18.29 1.49
N LEU A 51 -9.72 17.57 0.43
CA LEU A 51 -10.24 18.17 -0.80
C LEU A 51 -11.78 18.23 -0.74
N PRO A 52 -12.41 19.43 -0.69
CA PRO A 52 -13.86 19.55 -0.63
C PRO A 52 -14.54 18.88 -1.84
N GLY A 53 -15.58 18.08 -1.60
CA GLY A 53 -16.31 17.36 -2.64
C GLY A 53 -15.57 16.16 -3.26
N HIS A 54 -14.33 15.89 -2.84
CA HIS A 54 -13.57 14.74 -3.34
C HIS A 54 -13.96 13.45 -2.62
N ASN A 55 -13.77 12.32 -3.29
CA ASN A 55 -14.08 11.01 -2.75
C ASN A 55 -12.95 10.49 -1.85
N TYR A 56 -13.32 9.84 -0.75
CA TYR A 56 -12.41 9.20 0.19
C TYR A 56 -12.93 7.82 0.58
N LEU A 57 -12.05 6.83 0.62
CA LEU A 57 -12.36 5.48 1.06
C LEU A 57 -12.05 5.33 2.55
N PHE A 58 -13.08 5.22 3.38
CA PHE A 58 -12.93 4.87 4.78
C PHE A 58 -12.74 3.36 4.95
N LYS A 59 -11.70 2.96 5.68
CA LYS A 59 -11.38 1.57 6.03
C LYS A 59 -11.39 1.42 7.54
N GLU A 60 -12.36 0.68 8.06
CA GLU A 60 -12.47 0.37 9.49
C GLU A 60 -11.31 -0.51 9.99
N ALA A 61 -11.08 -0.50 11.31
CA ALA A 61 -10.30 -1.53 11.96
C ALA A 61 -10.94 -2.92 11.75
N ILE A 62 -10.14 -3.97 11.56
CA ILE A 62 -10.70 -5.31 11.35
C ILE A 62 -11.36 -5.81 12.63
N LYS A 63 -12.67 -6.04 12.55
CA LYS A 63 -13.49 -6.68 13.59
C LYS A 63 -13.31 -8.20 13.59
N SER A 64 -13.42 -8.81 14.76
CA SER A 64 -13.37 -10.26 14.89
C SER A 64 -14.63 -10.90 14.31
N ALA A 65 -14.45 -11.86 13.40
CA ALA A 65 -15.55 -12.66 12.84
C ALA A 65 -16.33 -13.45 13.92
N ASN A 66 -15.69 -13.74 15.06
CA ASN A 66 -16.29 -14.48 16.17
C ASN A 66 -16.92 -13.57 17.24
N ASP A 67 -16.57 -12.28 17.24
CA ASP A 67 -17.06 -11.29 18.20
C ASP A 67 -17.01 -9.90 17.53
N PRO A 68 -18.09 -9.48 16.84
CA PRO A 68 -18.12 -8.23 16.09
C PRO A 68 -17.84 -6.98 16.94
N GLY A 69 -17.96 -7.08 18.27
CA GLY A 69 -17.64 -6.00 19.21
C GLY A 69 -16.16 -5.95 19.64
N LYS A 70 -15.31 -6.86 19.15
CA LYS A 70 -13.86 -6.87 19.45
C LYS A 70 -13.03 -6.74 18.18
N PRO A 71 -12.10 -5.77 18.11
CA PRO A 71 -11.12 -5.72 17.02
C PRO A 71 -10.23 -6.96 17.07
N ARG A 72 -10.00 -7.58 15.90
CA ARG A 72 -9.09 -8.73 15.75
C ARG A 72 -7.65 -8.29 15.53
N HIS A 73 -7.48 -7.25 14.72
CA HIS A 73 -6.19 -6.65 14.38
C HIS A 73 -6.34 -5.12 14.30
N PRO A 74 -6.55 -4.42 15.44
CA PRO A 74 -6.74 -2.97 15.42
C PRO A 74 -5.52 -2.24 14.85
N ASP A 75 -4.32 -2.80 14.99
CA ASP A 75 -3.08 -2.24 14.44
C ASP A 75 -3.03 -2.19 12.90
N GLN A 76 -3.95 -2.87 12.20
CA GLN A 76 -3.86 -3.00 10.75
C GLN A 76 -4.30 -1.74 9.98
N TYR A 77 -5.06 -0.82 10.61
CA TYR A 77 -5.32 0.49 9.99
C TYR A 77 -4.07 1.38 10.11
N TRP A 78 -3.35 1.30 11.23
CA TRP A 78 -2.04 1.97 11.36
C TRP A 78 -1.05 1.50 10.29
N ALA A 79 -1.03 0.21 9.94
CA ALA A 79 -0.17 -0.30 8.88
C ALA A 79 -0.43 0.37 7.52
N GLU A 80 -1.69 0.70 7.19
CA GLU A 80 -2.04 1.42 5.95
C GLU A 80 -1.44 2.84 5.96
N LEU A 81 -1.65 3.58 7.05
CA LEU A 81 -1.14 4.94 7.22
C LEU A 81 0.40 4.99 7.24
N ILE A 82 1.03 4.08 8.01
CA ILE A 82 2.48 4.02 8.13
C ILE A 82 3.11 3.61 6.80
N ALA A 83 2.52 2.67 6.05
CA ALA A 83 2.98 2.33 4.71
C ALA A 83 2.94 3.55 3.78
N PHE A 84 1.86 4.34 3.80
CA PHE A 84 1.80 5.62 3.08
C PHE A 84 2.95 6.55 3.47
N ARG A 85 3.19 6.76 4.78
CA ARG A 85 4.27 7.63 5.27
C ARG A 85 5.66 7.13 4.88
N ILE A 86 5.94 5.82 4.97
CA ILE A 86 7.18 5.21 4.49
C ILE A 86 7.34 5.40 2.98
N GLY A 87 6.25 5.24 2.20
CA GLY A 87 6.27 5.51 0.77
C GLY A 87 6.63 6.96 0.45
N ARG A 88 6.17 7.92 1.25
CA ARG A 88 6.57 9.34 1.15
C ARG A 88 8.04 9.56 1.50
N LEU A 89 8.58 8.88 2.52
CA LEU A 89 10.03 8.88 2.81
C LEU A 89 10.84 8.35 1.63
N MET A 90 10.34 7.32 0.93
CA MET A 90 10.91 6.84 -0.33
C MET A 90 10.67 7.80 -1.51
N GLY A 91 9.90 8.87 -1.38
CA GLY A 91 9.58 9.77 -2.49
C GLY A 91 8.64 9.15 -3.54
N LEU A 92 7.75 8.27 -3.10
CA LEU A 92 6.67 7.72 -3.91
C LEU A 92 5.47 8.67 -3.88
N THR A 93 4.79 8.77 -5.02
CA THR A 93 3.53 9.49 -5.15
C THR A 93 2.38 8.54 -4.85
N LEU A 94 1.94 8.56 -3.59
CA LEU A 94 0.82 7.76 -3.07
C LEU A 94 -0.36 8.66 -2.72
N PRO A 95 -1.60 8.16 -2.81
CA PRO A 95 -2.77 8.88 -2.32
C PRO A 95 -2.61 9.11 -0.81
N PRO A 96 -2.90 10.33 -0.31
CA PRO A 96 -2.92 10.61 1.12
C PRO A 96 -3.78 9.62 1.90
N VAL A 97 -3.27 9.20 3.05
CA VAL A 97 -4.00 8.41 4.04
C VAL A 97 -4.02 9.22 5.33
N PHE A 98 -5.21 9.31 5.92
CA PHE A 98 -5.47 10.06 7.14
C PHE A 98 -6.03 9.15 8.23
N VAL A 99 -5.81 9.53 9.49
CA VAL A 99 -6.50 8.99 10.64
C VAL A 99 -7.90 9.59 10.69
N ALA A 100 -8.91 8.73 10.84
CA ALA A 100 -10.30 9.14 10.95
C ALA A 100 -11.05 8.31 11.99
N ILE A 101 -12.20 8.82 12.42
CA ILE A 101 -13.13 8.14 13.31
C ILE A 101 -14.56 8.33 12.80
N ASP A 102 -15.36 7.28 12.93
CA ASP A 102 -16.83 7.37 12.92
C ASP A 102 -17.28 7.56 14.37
N SER A 103 -17.61 8.80 14.76
CA SER A 103 -17.95 9.12 16.14
C SER A 103 -19.30 8.56 16.60
N GLU A 104 -20.23 8.30 15.67
CA GLU A 104 -21.52 7.65 15.98
C GLU A 104 -21.32 6.19 16.39
N ARG A 105 -20.38 5.50 15.74
CA ARG A 105 -20.05 4.09 16.03
C ARG A 105 -18.86 3.93 16.98
N ASN A 106 -18.18 5.02 17.33
CA ASN A 106 -16.91 5.04 18.06
C ASN A 106 -15.86 4.12 17.42
N GLU A 107 -15.77 4.16 16.08
CA GLU A 107 -14.94 3.26 15.27
C GLU A 107 -13.79 4.02 14.59
N PRO A 108 -12.52 3.74 14.96
CA PRO A 108 -11.36 4.34 14.32
C PRO A 108 -11.02 3.62 13.00
N GLY A 109 -10.35 4.33 12.10
CA GLY A 109 -9.90 3.76 10.85
C GLY A 109 -8.96 4.68 10.07
N THR A 110 -8.73 4.32 8.81
CA THR A 110 -8.07 5.23 7.88
C THR A 110 -9.05 5.78 6.86
N LEU A 111 -8.88 7.05 6.53
CA LEU A 111 -9.54 7.69 5.42
C LEU A 111 -8.52 7.88 4.28
N ASN A 112 -8.70 7.11 3.21
CA ASN A 112 -7.78 7.07 2.08
C ASN A 112 -8.32 7.96 0.96
N GLU A 113 -7.54 8.92 0.49
CA GLU A 113 -7.93 9.75 -0.64
C GLU A 113 -8.12 8.90 -1.90
N TRP A 114 -9.26 9.05 -2.59
CA TRP A 114 -9.51 8.34 -3.83
C TRP A 114 -8.55 8.85 -4.91
N PHE A 115 -7.93 7.93 -5.65
CA PHE A 115 -6.81 8.25 -6.55
C PHE A 115 -7.24 8.68 -7.97
N MET A 116 -8.53 8.92 -8.16
CA MET A 116 -9.18 9.41 -9.38
C MET A 116 -10.15 10.54 -9.02
N GLY A 117 -10.57 11.34 -10.01
CA GLY A 117 -11.54 12.41 -9.82
C GLY A 117 -10.97 13.67 -9.17
N TYR A 118 -9.65 13.88 -9.26
CA TYR A 118 -9.03 15.12 -8.77
C TYR A 118 -9.51 16.33 -9.58
N PRO A 119 -9.62 17.53 -8.97
CA PRO A 119 -9.94 18.74 -9.72
C PRO A 119 -9.01 18.94 -10.93
N GLY A 120 -9.59 19.07 -12.12
CA GLY A 120 -8.85 19.22 -13.37
C GLY A 120 -8.28 17.93 -13.97
N SER A 121 -8.50 16.76 -13.36
CA SER A 121 -8.34 15.49 -14.09
C SER A 121 -9.50 15.33 -15.08
N GLY A 122 -9.20 14.89 -16.30
CA GLY A 122 -10.25 14.43 -17.22
C GLY A 122 -10.89 13.13 -16.72
N ASP A 123 -11.89 12.66 -17.47
CA ASP A 123 -12.58 11.42 -17.12
C ASP A 123 -11.62 10.22 -17.20
N GLU A 124 -11.55 9.47 -16.11
CA GLU A 124 -10.64 8.35 -15.92
C GLU A 124 -11.42 7.11 -15.46
N ARG A 125 -11.01 5.94 -15.94
CA ARG A 125 -11.60 4.65 -15.53
C ARG A 125 -10.54 3.67 -15.05
N TYR A 126 -10.76 3.13 -13.86
CA TYR A 126 -9.93 2.08 -13.28
C TYR A 126 -10.32 0.69 -13.77
N PHE A 127 -9.32 -0.12 -14.11
CA PHE A 127 -9.46 -1.54 -14.36
C PHE A 127 -8.47 -2.32 -13.49
N PRO A 128 -8.94 -3.28 -12.67
CA PRO A 128 -8.08 -4.06 -11.79
C PRO A 128 -7.16 -5.01 -12.57
N GLY A 129 -6.01 -5.32 -11.99
CA GLY A 129 -5.01 -6.24 -12.54
C GLY A 129 -5.60 -7.60 -12.90
N GLY A 130 -6.53 -8.10 -12.09
CA GLY A 130 -7.26 -9.35 -12.29
C GLY A 130 -7.90 -9.46 -13.66
N ASP A 131 -8.47 -8.37 -14.20
CA ASP A 131 -9.06 -8.34 -15.55
C ASP A 131 -8.00 -8.60 -16.62
N TYR A 132 -6.80 -8.02 -16.48
CA TYR A 132 -5.70 -8.23 -17.41
C TYR A 132 -5.13 -9.64 -17.29
N MET A 133 -5.02 -10.17 -16.08
CA MET A 133 -4.57 -11.54 -15.84
C MET A 133 -5.53 -12.55 -16.48
N GLN A 134 -6.86 -12.37 -16.31
CA GLN A 134 -7.88 -13.22 -16.93
C GLN A 134 -7.83 -13.20 -18.45
N ARG A 135 -7.62 -12.01 -19.06
CA ARG A 135 -7.49 -11.89 -20.52
C ARG A 135 -6.24 -12.58 -21.08
N ARG A 136 -5.17 -12.68 -20.27
CA ARG A 136 -3.88 -13.24 -20.72
C ARG A 136 -3.67 -14.70 -20.37
N ILE A 137 -4.31 -15.20 -19.31
CA ILE A 137 -4.11 -16.55 -18.80
C ILE A 137 -5.41 -17.33 -18.95
N PRO A 138 -5.51 -18.25 -19.93
CA PRO A 138 -6.67 -19.13 -20.07
C PRO A 138 -6.96 -19.87 -18.76
N GLY A 139 -8.20 -19.82 -18.30
CA GLY A 139 -8.63 -20.47 -17.06
C GLY A 139 -8.13 -19.82 -15.77
N TYR A 140 -7.74 -18.53 -15.80
CA TYR A 140 -7.28 -17.81 -14.61
C TYR A 140 -8.35 -17.77 -13.51
N ASP A 141 -8.07 -18.43 -12.39
CA ASP A 141 -8.87 -18.38 -11.16
C ASP A 141 -8.54 -17.07 -10.42
N ARG A 142 -9.40 -16.06 -10.59
CA ARG A 142 -9.25 -14.74 -9.96
C ARG A 142 -9.51 -14.74 -8.46
N GLU A 143 -10.24 -15.72 -7.93
CA GLU A 143 -10.46 -15.82 -6.50
C GLU A 143 -9.19 -16.30 -5.81
N LYS A 144 -8.59 -17.38 -6.33
CA LYS A 144 -7.38 -17.95 -5.72
C LYS A 144 -6.10 -17.24 -6.14
N GLY A 145 -6.07 -16.63 -7.32
CA GLY A 145 -4.92 -15.88 -7.84
C GLY A 145 -3.62 -16.68 -7.97
N LYS A 146 -3.66 -18.02 -7.94
CA LYS A 146 -2.45 -18.88 -7.86
C LYS A 146 -1.50 -18.73 -9.05
N GLN A 147 -2.02 -18.27 -10.18
CA GLN A 147 -1.30 -18.02 -11.43
C GLN A 147 -0.85 -16.56 -11.58
N HIS A 148 -1.11 -15.69 -10.59
CA HIS A 148 -0.65 -14.30 -10.61
C HIS A 148 0.88 -14.26 -10.65
N ASN A 149 1.43 -13.58 -11.66
CA ASN A 149 2.86 -13.60 -11.91
C ASN A 149 3.34 -12.31 -12.60
N LEU A 150 4.59 -11.95 -12.32
CA LEU A 150 5.22 -10.75 -12.82
C LEU A 150 5.54 -10.83 -14.33
N ALA A 151 5.83 -12.00 -14.88
CA ALA A 151 6.14 -12.18 -16.30
C ALA A 151 4.97 -11.76 -17.21
N THR A 152 3.74 -12.13 -16.87
CA THR A 152 2.52 -11.69 -17.58
C THR A 152 2.33 -10.18 -17.46
N ILE A 153 2.58 -9.60 -16.28
CA ILE A 153 2.52 -8.14 -16.06
C ILE A 153 3.55 -7.41 -16.93
N ILE A 154 4.77 -7.94 -17.03
CA ILE A 154 5.83 -7.42 -17.91
C ILE A 154 5.40 -7.50 -19.39
N GLU A 155 4.78 -8.60 -19.80
CA GLU A 155 4.24 -8.75 -21.17
C GLU A 155 3.19 -7.69 -21.47
N ILE A 156 2.20 -7.52 -20.58
CA ILE A 156 1.18 -6.47 -20.69
C ILE A 156 1.84 -5.10 -20.81
N SER A 157 2.77 -4.78 -19.91
CA SER A 157 3.46 -3.49 -19.87
C SER A 157 4.21 -3.19 -21.17
N ARG A 158 4.90 -4.19 -21.74
CA ARG A 158 5.59 -4.06 -23.04
C ARG A 158 4.62 -3.80 -24.19
N ILE A 159 3.43 -4.40 -24.16
CA ILE A 159 2.41 -4.19 -25.20
C ILE A 159 1.88 -2.76 -25.13
N LEU A 160 1.55 -2.28 -23.93
CA LEU A 160 1.08 -0.91 -23.72
C LEU A 160 2.16 0.13 -24.09
N GLU A 161 3.43 -0.14 -23.75
CA GLU A 161 4.57 0.70 -24.15
C GLU A 161 4.72 0.76 -25.68
N ARG A 162 4.65 -0.37 -26.39
CA ARG A 162 4.73 -0.40 -27.87
C ARG A 162 3.59 0.37 -28.53
N GLY A 163 2.40 0.33 -27.92
CA GLY A 163 1.25 1.14 -28.32
C GLY A 163 1.42 2.63 -28.03
N LYS A 164 2.45 3.04 -27.27
CA LYS A 164 2.62 4.38 -26.71
C LYS A 164 1.45 4.81 -25.83
N TRP A 165 0.84 3.85 -25.13
CA TRP A 165 -0.32 4.05 -24.28
C TRP A 165 0.07 4.36 -22.84
N LEU A 166 1.23 3.91 -22.38
CA LEU A 166 1.69 4.25 -21.03
C LEU A 166 2.26 5.66 -20.97
N THR A 167 1.77 6.42 -20.00
CA THR A 167 2.20 7.80 -19.72
C THR A 167 3.48 7.89 -18.89
N HIS A 168 4.02 6.76 -18.42
CA HIS A 168 5.22 6.71 -17.58
C HIS A 168 6.01 5.42 -17.79
N ASP A 169 7.24 5.39 -17.25
CA ASP A 169 8.11 4.22 -17.29
C ASP A 169 7.62 3.12 -16.34
N TRP A 170 7.01 2.10 -16.93
CA TRP A 170 6.53 0.93 -16.21
C TRP A 170 7.63 0.15 -15.50
N ARG A 171 8.89 0.22 -15.97
CA ARG A 171 10.02 -0.49 -15.35
C ARG A 171 10.35 0.14 -14.00
N ARG A 172 10.42 1.47 -13.98
CA ARG A 172 10.53 2.25 -12.73
C ARG A 172 9.34 2.00 -11.81
N TYR A 173 8.11 2.01 -12.34
CA TYR A 173 6.91 1.76 -11.55
C TYR A 173 6.96 0.38 -10.85
N TRP A 174 7.23 -0.70 -11.56
CA TRP A 174 7.25 -2.04 -10.96
C TRP A 174 8.47 -2.28 -10.08
N GLY A 175 9.63 -1.73 -10.43
CA GLY A 175 10.81 -1.77 -9.58
C GLY A 175 10.58 -1.10 -8.21
N LEU A 176 9.98 0.10 -8.21
CA LEU A 176 9.61 0.81 -6.99
C LEU A 176 8.53 0.06 -6.20
N CYS A 177 7.54 -0.53 -6.87
CA CYS A 177 6.49 -1.34 -6.23
C CYS A 177 7.09 -2.51 -5.45
N LEU A 178 7.95 -3.32 -6.10
CA LEU A 178 8.58 -4.49 -5.49
C LEU A 178 9.51 -4.08 -4.35
N CYS A 179 10.27 -3.00 -4.52
CA CYS A 179 11.16 -2.47 -3.49
C CYS A 179 10.39 -1.97 -2.27
N PHE A 180 9.30 -1.22 -2.49
CA PHE A 180 8.43 -0.72 -1.44
C PHE A 180 7.75 -1.86 -0.69
N ASP A 181 7.14 -2.82 -1.41
CA ASP A 181 6.53 -4.01 -0.81
C ASP A 181 7.57 -4.82 -0.01
N ALA A 182 8.80 -4.96 -0.48
CA ALA A 182 9.86 -5.63 0.26
C ALA A 182 10.29 -4.87 1.52
N LEU A 183 10.34 -3.54 1.47
CA LEU A 183 10.70 -2.68 2.61
C LEU A 183 9.67 -2.78 3.73
N ILE A 184 8.38 -2.63 3.40
CA ILE A 184 7.29 -2.71 4.39
C ILE A 184 6.88 -4.15 4.69
N GLY A 185 7.36 -5.12 3.90
CA GLY A 185 6.98 -6.53 4.00
C GLY A 185 5.54 -6.82 3.60
N ASN A 186 5.05 -6.17 2.55
CA ASN A 186 3.73 -6.42 2.00
C ASN A 186 3.70 -7.77 1.27
N THR A 187 2.98 -8.72 1.84
CA THR A 187 2.86 -10.07 1.28
C THR A 187 1.64 -10.25 0.37
N ASP A 188 0.79 -9.22 0.27
CA ASP A 188 -0.55 -9.31 -0.30
C ASP A 188 -0.76 -8.36 -1.50
N ARG A 189 0.29 -8.17 -2.31
CA ARG A 189 0.18 -7.56 -3.65
C ARG A 189 -0.47 -8.54 -4.64
N HIS A 190 -1.75 -8.85 -4.43
CA HIS A 190 -2.54 -9.70 -5.33
C HIS A 190 -3.09 -8.90 -6.52
N GLN A 191 -3.74 -9.61 -7.45
CA GLN A 191 -4.23 -9.07 -8.71
C GLN A 191 -5.29 -7.96 -8.60
N GLU A 192 -5.89 -7.74 -7.43
CA GLU A 192 -6.83 -6.62 -7.22
C GLU A 192 -6.15 -5.39 -6.61
N ASN A 193 -4.92 -5.54 -6.09
CA ASN A 193 -4.14 -4.49 -5.42
C ASN A 193 -3.17 -3.79 -6.39
N TRP A 194 -3.45 -3.86 -7.68
CA TRP A 194 -2.85 -3.06 -8.74
C TRP A 194 -3.81 -3.02 -9.93
N GLY A 195 -3.62 -2.07 -10.83
CA GLY A 195 -4.43 -1.97 -12.04
C GLY A 195 -3.96 -0.85 -12.95
N LEU A 196 -4.74 -0.58 -13.99
CA LEU A 196 -4.51 0.50 -14.93
C LEU A 196 -5.69 1.46 -14.90
N ILE A 197 -5.37 2.74 -14.92
CA ILE A 197 -6.32 3.84 -15.05
C ILE A 197 -6.17 4.37 -16.47
N TRP A 198 -7.28 4.39 -17.20
CA TRP A 198 -7.36 4.84 -18.58
C TRP A 198 -8.09 6.16 -18.65
N SER A 199 -7.62 7.07 -19.49
CA SER A 199 -8.43 8.23 -19.89
C SER A 199 -9.59 7.76 -20.76
N GLU A 200 -10.80 8.28 -20.52
CA GLU A 200 -11.96 8.00 -21.36
C GLU A 200 -11.83 8.59 -22.77
N GLU A 201 -11.02 9.64 -22.94
CA GLU A 201 -10.66 10.23 -24.23
C GLU A 201 -9.69 9.34 -25.05
N GLY A 202 -9.18 8.27 -24.44
CA GLY A 202 -8.36 7.25 -25.06
C GLY A 202 -6.88 7.59 -25.15
N PRO A 203 -6.11 6.74 -25.84
CA PRO A 203 -5.69 5.44 -25.34
C PRO A 203 -4.58 5.57 -24.27
N LEU A 204 -4.48 6.69 -23.56
CA LEU A 204 -3.49 6.90 -22.52
C LEU A 204 -3.90 6.20 -21.24
N ALA A 205 -2.92 5.51 -20.66
CA ALA A 205 -3.05 4.76 -19.43
C ALA A 205 -1.90 5.08 -18.48
N ARG A 206 -2.17 4.90 -17.19
CA ARG A 206 -1.18 4.89 -16.12
C ARG A 206 -1.48 3.72 -15.20
N PHE A 207 -0.46 3.11 -14.63
CA PHE A 207 -0.70 2.24 -13.48
C PHE A 207 -1.32 3.05 -12.34
N ALA A 208 -2.26 2.42 -11.63
CA ALA A 208 -2.80 2.97 -10.39
C ALA A 208 -1.66 3.14 -9.35
N PRO A 209 -1.78 4.07 -8.39
CA PRO A 209 -0.82 4.16 -7.29
C PRO A 209 -0.76 2.87 -6.46
N TYR A 210 0.22 2.74 -5.56
CA TYR A 210 0.27 1.59 -4.65
C TYR A 210 -0.75 1.78 -3.52
N PHE A 211 -1.87 1.06 -3.57
CA PHE A 211 -2.92 1.10 -2.54
C PHE A 211 -3.09 -0.27 -1.87
N ASP A 212 -3.88 -0.31 -0.79
CA ASP A 212 -4.13 -1.49 0.05
C ASP A 212 -2.81 -2.14 0.55
N ASN A 213 -2.11 -1.38 1.38
CA ASN A 213 -0.80 -1.75 1.93
C ASN A 213 -0.89 -2.22 3.39
N GLY A 214 -2.09 -2.27 3.97
CA GLY A 214 -2.32 -2.59 5.38
C GLY A 214 -1.90 -4.01 5.78
N THR A 215 -1.73 -4.94 4.83
CA THR A 215 -1.19 -6.29 5.09
C THR A 215 0.35 -6.29 5.08
N SER A 216 0.94 -5.44 5.91
CA SER A 216 2.39 -5.20 5.98
C SER A 216 2.85 -4.96 7.43
N LEU A 217 4.12 -4.60 7.63
CA LEU A 217 4.71 -4.09 8.88
C LEU A 217 4.55 -4.99 10.11
N GLY A 218 4.30 -6.29 9.91
CA GLY A 218 4.10 -7.24 11.00
C GLY A 218 2.81 -7.01 11.79
N HIS A 219 1.78 -6.43 11.16
CA HIS A 219 0.47 -6.18 11.79
C HIS A 219 -0.16 -7.44 12.42
N GLU A 220 0.19 -8.63 11.91
CA GLU A 220 -0.30 -9.92 12.40
C GLU A 220 0.38 -10.38 13.70
N LEU A 221 1.48 -9.74 14.09
CA LEU A 221 2.32 -10.17 15.21
C LEU A 221 1.76 -9.66 16.55
N LEU A 222 1.66 -10.57 17.52
CA LEU A 222 1.31 -10.23 18.90
C LEU A 222 2.50 -9.59 19.64
N PRO A 223 2.26 -8.80 20.71
CA PRO A 223 3.32 -8.12 21.47
C PRO A 223 4.48 -9.01 21.92
N GLU A 224 4.20 -10.22 22.41
CA GLU A 224 5.23 -11.14 22.88
C GLU A 224 6.09 -11.65 21.72
N LYS A 225 5.50 -11.82 20.54
CA LYS A 225 6.21 -12.23 19.33
C LYS A 225 7.12 -11.11 18.83
N MET A 226 6.65 -9.86 18.86
CA MET A 226 7.48 -8.69 18.53
C MET A 226 8.73 -8.61 19.42
N GLN A 227 8.53 -8.68 20.75
CA GLN A 227 9.63 -8.62 21.71
C GLN A 227 10.64 -9.75 21.51
N ARG A 228 10.18 -10.99 21.27
CA ARG A 228 11.08 -12.10 20.97
C ARG A 228 11.89 -11.86 19.70
N MET A 229 11.25 -11.39 18.62
CA MET A 229 11.93 -11.09 17.37
C MET A 229 12.99 -9.99 17.50
N MET A 230 12.77 -8.99 18.38
CA MET A 230 13.78 -7.96 18.64
C MET A 230 14.97 -8.47 19.47
N ARG A 231 14.80 -9.57 20.22
CA ARG A 231 15.85 -10.15 21.08
C ARG A 231 16.56 -11.35 20.48
N ASP A 232 15.90 -12.11 19.62
CA ASP A 232 16.44 -13.32 18.97
C ASP A 232 16.61 -13.11 17.45
N PRO A 233 17.87 -12.91 17.00
CA PRO A 233 18.19 -12.78 15.58
C PRO A 233 17.73 -13.97 14.72
N ASN A 234 17.67 -15.19 15.27
CA ASN A 234 17.23 -16.37 14.52
C ASN A 234 15.72 -16.33 14.24
N GLU A 235 14.93 -15.91 15.22
CA GLU A 235 13.48 -15.76 15.07
C GLU A 235 13.14 -14.69 14.03
N LEU A 236 13.84 -13.55 14.08
CA LEU A 236 13.76 -12.48 13.09
C LEU A 236 14.18 -12.97 11.69
N ALA A 237 15.35 -13.61 11.57
CA ALA A 237 15.84 -14.11 10.29
C ALA A 237 14.87 -15.15 9.68
N GLY A 238 14.29 -16.01 10.52
CA GLY A 238 13.27 -16.95 10.12
C GLY A 238 11.99 -16.26 9.62
N TYR A 239 11.55 -15.19 10.29
CA TYR A 239 10.41 -14.38 9.84
C TYR A 239 10.67 -13.72 8.49
N LEU A 240 11.81 -13.04 8.34
CA LEU A 240 12.18 -12.34 7.10
C LEU A 240 12.29 -13.31 5.91
N ARG A 241 12.89 -14.49 6.10
CA ARG A 241 13.02 -15.52 5.05
C ARG A 241 11.68 -16.04 4.52
N ARG A 242 10.62 -15.99 5.32
CA ARG A 242 9.27 -16.43 4.90
C ARG A 242 8.51 -15.38 4.12
N GLY A 243 9.00 -14.14 4.07
CA GLY A 243 8.36 -13.04 3.34
C GLY A 243 8.34 -13.31 1.83
N GLN A 244 7.15 -13.48 1.28
CA GLN A 244 6.93 -13.69 -0.15
C GLN A 244 5.79 -12.79 -0.61
N HIS A 245 5.90 -12.26 -1.82
CA HIS A 245 4.75 -11.67 -2.50
C HIS A 245 3.68 -12.72 -2.75
N GLN A 246 2.43 -12.28 -2.97
CA GLN A 246 1.39 -13.15 -3.51
C GLN A 246 1.73 -13.64 -4.93
N MET A 247 2.39 -12.79 -5.73
CA MET A 247 2.79 -13.11 -7.10
C MET A 247 4.01 -14.04 -7.18
N ARG A 248 4.10 -14.75 -8.30
CA ARG A 248 5.28 -15.53 -8.74
C ARG A 248 6.11 -14.73 -9.74
N TRP A 249 7.31 -15.22 -10.07
CA TRP A 249 8.05 -14.64 -11.19
C TRP A 249 7.36 -15.01 -12.51
N ALA A 250 7.23 -16.31 -12.79
CA ALA A 250 6.49 -16.85 -13.93
C ALA A 250 5.27 -17.65 -13.48
N ARG A 251 4.32 -17.84 -14.40
CA ARG A 251 3.05 -18.57 -14.14
C ARG A 251 3.30 -19.99 -13.60
N ASP A 252 4.26 -20.69 -14.19
CA ASP A 252 4.49 -22.11 -13.95
C ASP A 252 5.49 -22.38 -12.81
N ASP A 253 5.98 -21.31 -12.16
CA ASP A 253 6.86 -21.45 -11.00
C ASP A 253 6.13 -22.08 -9.83
N SER A 254 6.77 -23.03 -9.15
CA SER A 254 6.19 -23.68 -7.98
C SER A 254 6.18 -22.79 -6.72
N ARG A 255 7.02 -21.75 -6.67
CA ARG A 255 7.15 -20.84 -5.52
C ARG A 255 6.74 -19.42 -5.85
N ARG A 256 6.21 -18.74 -4.84
CA ARG A 256 5.98 -17.29 -4.86
C ARG A 256 7.30 -16.54 -4.80
N LEU A 257 7.30 -15.31 -5.27
CA LEU A 257 8.48 -14.45 -5.33
C LEU A 257 8.89 -14.05 -3.91
N PRO A 258 10.11 -14.40 -3.44
CA PRO A 258 10.63 -13.85 -2.20
C PRO A 258 10.75 -12.33 -2.28
N LEU A 259 10.48 -11.61 -1.19
CA LEU A 259 10.41 -10.15 -1.21
C LEU A 259 11.73 -9.50 -1.69
N ILE A 260 12.85 -9.79 -1.02
CA ILE A 260 14.13 -9.14 -1.32
C ILE A 260 14.75 -9.71 -2.60
N GLU A 261 14.82 -11.03 -2.72
CA GLU A 261 15.40 -11.70 -3.88
C GLU A 261 14.59 -11.42 -5.16
N GLY A 262 13.30 -11.12 -5.02
CA GLY A 262 12.46 -10.68 -6.12
C GLY A 262 12.87 -9.32 -6.69
N VAL A 263 13.23 -8.37 -5.82
CA VAL A 263 13.77 -7.06 -6.24
C VAL A 263 15.10 -7.25 -6.98
N VAL A 264 15.99 -8.11 -6.46
CA VAL A 264 17.27 -8.42 -7.12
C VAL A 264 17.04 -9.07 -8.48
N ALA A 265 16.14 -10.06 -8.56
CA ALA A 265 15.77 -10.70 -9.81
C ALA A 265 15.23 -9.67 -10.82
N TYR A 266 14.36 -8.76 -10.38
CA TYR A 266 13.85 -7.68 -11.22
C TYR A 266 14.98 -6.79 -11.78
N CYS A 267 15.94 -6.41 -10.93
CA CYS A 267 17.09 -5.61 -11.33
C CYS A 267 18.03 -6.35 -12.29
N ARG A 268 18.11 -7.69 -12.25
CA ARG A 268 18.86 -8.45 -13.28
C ARG A 268 18.24 -8.30 -14.67
N HIS A 269 16.91 -8.23 -14.74
CA HIS A 269 16.17 -8.01 -15.99
C HIS A 269 16.16 -6.54 -16.44
N PHE A 270 16.18 -5.60 -15.48
CA PHE A 270 16.19 -4.16 -15.74
C PHE A 270 17.30 -3.45 -14.93
N PRO A 271 18.59 -3.57 -15.33
CA PRO A 271 19.72 -3.11 -14.51
C PRO A 271 19.72 -1.60 -14.19
N HIS A 272 19.17 -0.78 -15.09
CA HIS A 272 19.06 0.67 -14.90
C HIS A 272 18.12 1.08 -13.75
N ILE A 273 17.28 0.16 -13.26
CA ILE A 273 16.39 0.42 -12.12
C ILE A 273 17.14 0.34 -10.79
N ARG A 274 18.17 -0.51 -10.69
CA ARG A 274 18.97 -0.71 -9.46
C ARG A 274 19.42 0.61 -8.80
N PRO A 275 20.12 1.54 -9.48
CA PRO A 275 20.55 2.79 -8.85
C PRO A 275 19.39 3.66 -8.36
N ILE A 276 18.23 3.61 -9.02
CA ILE A 276 17.02 4.32 -8.58
C ILE A 276 16.54 3.74 -7.25
N LEU A 277 16.51 2.42 -7.11
CA LEU A 277 16.06 1.79 -5.86
C LEU A 277 17.00 2.10 -4.69
N ILE A 278 18.32 2.06 -4.93
CA ILE A 278 19.33 2.42 -3.93
C ILE A 278 19.15 3.87 -3.47
N GLU A 279 19.02 4.83 -4.40
CA GLU A 279 18.74 6.24 -4.05
C GLU A 279 17.49 6.38 -3.19
N ARG A 280 16.40 5.72 -3.59
CA ARG A 280 15.11 5.76 -2.89
C ARG A 280 15.15 5.14 -1.50
N LEU A 281 16.06 4.18 -1.27
CA LEU A 281 16.32 3.61 0.04
C LEU A 281 17.31 4.46 0.86
N GLN A 282 18.17 5.28 0.26
CA GLN A 282 19.19 6.07 0.97
C GLN A 282 18.75 7.51 1.28
N ARG A 283 17.72 8.03 0.61
CA ARG A 283 17.26 9.44 0.73
C ARG A 283 16.67 9.87 2.08
N TRP A 284 16.47 8.97 3.03
CA TRP A 284 15.90 9.24 4.36
C TRP A 284 16.74 8.54 5.44
N CYS A 285 16.78 9.07 6.66
CA CYS A 285 17.55 8.49 7.77
C CYS A 285 16.66 7.77 8.80
N GLU A 286 17.28 7.11 9.77
CA GLU A 286 16.58 6.45 10.88
C GLU A 286 15.72 7.43 11.68
N ASP A 287 16.27 8.60 12.01
CA ASP A 287 15.57 9.66 12.74
C ASP A 287 14.27 10.11 12.03
N ASP A 288 14.26 10.17 10.69
CA ASP A 288 13.05 10.54 9.93
C ASP A 288 11.91 9.55 10.17
N LEU A 289 12.23 8.25 10.19
CA LEU A 289 11.26 7.18 10.41
C LEU A 289 10.78 7.16 11.86
N GLU A 290 11.70 7.27 12.81
CA GLU A 290 11.37 7.26 14.24
C GLU A 290 10.54 8.47 14.64
N ALA A 291 10.92 9.67 14.17
CA ALA A 291 10.15 10.88 14.43
C ALA A 291 8.74 10.82 13.82
N MET A 292 8.61 10.25 12.62
CA MET A 292 7.30 10.04 11.99
C MET A 292 6.44 9.07 12.82
N LEU A 293 7.00 7.93 13.24
CA LEU A 293 6.28 6.93 14.05
C LEU A 293 5.90 7.49 15.42
N TYR A 294 6.79 8.24 16.08
CA TYR A 294 6.52 8.90 17.35
C TYR A 294 5.36 9.88 17.24
N ARG A 295 5.26 10.68 16.16
CA ARG A 295 4.10 11.55 15.95
C ARG A 295 2.79 10.78 15.85
N LEU A 296 2.80 9.60 15.23
CA LEU A 296 1.60 8.75 15.14
C LEU A 296 1.16 8.16 16.48
N THR A 297 2.06 7.99 17.46
CA THR A 297 1.68 7.53 18.81
C THR A 297 1.00 8.63 19.64
N GLN A 298 0.97 9.87 19.16
CA GLN A 298 0.33 10.99 19.86
C GLN A 298 -1.17 11.14 19.54
N PHE A 299 -1.71 10.37 18.59
CA PHE A 299 -3.13 10.36 18.29
C PHE A 299 -3.91 9.70 19.44
N ASP A 300 -4.85 10.43 20.04
CA ASP A 300 -5.71 9.95 21.12
C ASP A 300 -7.06 9.47 20.57
N LEU A 301 -7.13 8.17 20.27
CA LEU A 301 -8.31 7.52 19.69
C LEU A 301 -8.46 6.11 20.26
N PRO A 302 -9.62 5.46 20.08
CA PRO A 302 -9.74 4.03 20.33
C PRO A 302 -8.65 3.26 19.58
N HIS A 303 -7.98 2.34 20.28
CA HIS A 303 -6.90 1.53 19.73
C HIS A 303 -5.72 2.33 19.12
N PRO A 304 -5.03 3.15 19.93
CA PRO A 304 -3.94 3.99 19.45
C PRO A 304 -2.70 3.16 19.09
N LEU A 305 -1.83 3.73 18.24
CA LEU A 305 -0.53 3.14 17.96
C LEU A 305 0.33 3.18 19.23
N THR A 306 0.63 2.01 19.79
CA THR A 306 1.48 1.94 20.99
C THR A 306 2.94 2.25 20.68
N ALA A 307 3.66 2.82 21.64
CA ALA A 307 5.11 3.04 21.53
C ALA A 307 5.88 1.73 21.24
N GLN A 308 5.47 0.63 21.87
CA GLN A 308 6.06 -0.69 21.62
C GLN A 308 5.88 -1.15 20.16
N ARG A 309 4.70 -0.94 19.56
CA ARG A 309 4.44 -1.29 18.16
C ARG A 309 5.24 -0.38 17.23
N ALA A 310 5.29 0.92 17.51
CA ALA A 310 6.09 1.89 16.77
C ALA A 310 7.59 1.51 16.75
N GLU A 311 8.16 1.19 17.91
CA GLU A 311 9.56 0.73 18.04
C GLU A 311 9.81 -0.54 17.21
N PHE A 312 8.92 -1.52 17.29
CA PHE A 312 9.03 -2.74 16.50
C PHE A 312 8.96 -2.48 14.99
N ILE A 313 8.07 -1.58 14.55
CA ILE A 313 7.93 -1.20 13.14
C ILE A 313 9.21 -0.51 12.63
N ALA A 314 9.79 0.39 13.41
CA ALA A 314 11.06 1.03 13.10
C ALA A 314 12.16 -0.03 12.91
N PHE A 315 12.35 -0.89 13.93
CA PHE A 315 13.31 -1.99 13.91
C PHE A 315 13.16 -2.90 12.69
N LEU A 316 11.94 -3.34 12.40
CA LEU A 316 11.67 -4.25 11.29
C LEU A 316 11.92 -3.60 9.93
N THR A 317 11.49 -2.35 9.76
CA THR A 317 11.65 -1.59 8.50
C THR A 317 13.12 -1.29 8.22
N LEU A 318 13.87 -0.83 9.22
CA LEU A 318 15.31 -0.57 9.11
C LEU A 318 16.11 -1.84 8.83
N THR A 319 15.75 -2.95 9.47
CA THR A 319 16.38 -4.26 9.18
C THR A 319 16.15 -4.68 7.73
N ARG A 320 14.93 -4.52 7.20
CA ARG A 320 14.61 -4.84 5.79
C ARG A 320 15.32 -3.90 4.83
N ARG A 321 15.37 -2.61 5.14
CA ARG A 321 16.12 -1.60 4.38
C ARG A 321 17.60 -1.98 4.26
N ALA A 322 18.25 -2.33 5.36
CA ALA A 322 19.65 -2.73 5.38
C ALA A 322 19.90 -3.95 4.48
N ARG A 323 19.06 -4.99 4.59
CA ARG A 323 19.15 -6.19 3.74
C ARG A 323 18.86 -5.92 2.27
N LEU A 324 17.95 -5.01 1.96
CA LEU A 324 17.68 -4.58 0.59
C LEU A 324 18.88 -3.86 -0.02
N LEU A 325 19.50 -2.94 0.73
CA LEU A 325 20.71 -2.23 0.30
C LEU A 325 21.86 -3.23 0.06
N GLU A 326 22.14 -4.11 1.03
CA GLU A 326 23.13 -5.18 0.88
C GLU A 326 22.87 -6.04 -0.36
N ALA A 327 21.62 -6.41 -0.62
CA ALA A 327 21.27 -7.25 -1.77
C ALA A 327 21.35 -6.53 -3.13
N LEU A 328 21.28 -5.18 -3.15
CA LEU A 328 21.32 -4.37 -4.37
C LEU A 328 22.73 -3.84 -4.69
N GLU A 329 23.55 -3.61 -3.67
CA GLU A 329 24.94 -3.15 -3.79
C GLU A 329 25.90 -4.28 -4.15
N ASN A 330 25.55 -5.52 -3.80
CA ASN A 330 26.22 -6.75 -4.26
C ASN A 330 25.71 -7.21 -5.66
#